data_AF-A0AAU1KCW2-F1
#
_entry.id   AF-A0AAU1KCW2-F1
#
_cell.length_a   1.000
_cell.length_b   1.000
_cell.length_c   1.000
_cell.angle_alpha   90.00
_cell.angle_beta   90.00
_cell.angle_gamma   90.00
#
_symmetry.space_group_name_H-M   'P 1'
#
loop_
_entity.id
_entity.type
_entity.pdbx_description
1 polymer ?
#
loop_
_entity_poly.entity_id
_entity_poly.type
_entity_poly.pdbx_seq_one_letter_code
_entity_poly.pdbx_strand_id
1 'polypeptide(L)'
;MVKAGGPVLAVDQGTSGTKALVLCPDRGIIGSASAPVRPRHLPDGRVEVDPAQLLDSVVDAGRAALAAAGEPVAAVGLANQGETVLAWDPVSGEPLTDAIVWQDRRAADLCTELAPHAELLRERTGLPLDPYFAAPKMAWIRRHLTRRGVVTTSDAWLVHRLTGEFVTDAATAGRTQLLDLDTVGWSEEALGAFGLTGEPLPRIVDADARVGTTTAFGPELPLTGLLVDQQAALLAQSVTTPGTAKCTYGTGAFLLAQTGPRPRRSTTGLVGCVAWRIGGRTSYCLDGQVYTAASAVRWLTDLGVISGAEDIDTVGAGVPDSGGVTFVPALAGLAAPWWRGDLRGSVTGLGLGTTAGHLVHALCDGIAAQVAELADAAAADLGTPLTALRVDGGLTRSALLMQAQADLLRIPVEVSALPDATALGVGAVARLGLDPSLTVREAVPEWKPSAVYEPRAGADEAAERRARFRTAVAALLDAPA
;
A
#
# COMPACT_ATOMS: atom_id res chain seq x y z
N MET A 1 -1.92 -8.26 35.63
CA MET A 1 -0.72 -8.33 34.78
C MET A 1 -1.00 -9.31 33.65
N VAL A 2 -1.13 -8.81 32.42
CA VAL A 2 -1.22 -9.67 31.23
C VAL A 2 0.18 -10.28 30.99
N LYS A 3 0.27 -11.59 30.76
CA LYS A 3 1.55 -12.28 30.51
C LYS A 3 2.18 -11.76 29.22
N ALA A 4 3.52 -11.69 29.16
CA ALA A 4 4.23 -11.64 27.88
C ALA A 4 3.75 -12.84 27.04
N GLY A 5 3.15 -12.58 25.87
CA GLY A 5 2.44 -13.57 25.06
C GLY A 5 0.90 -13.51 25.09
N GLY A 6 0.29 -12.50 25.72
CA GLY A 6 -1.17 -12.27 25.66
C GLY A 6 -1.67 -11.75 24.30
N PRO A 7 -3.00 -11.67 24.09
CA PRO A 7 -3.58 -11.11 22.88
C PRO A 7 -3.17 -9.65 22.67
N VAL A 8 -3.12 -9.18 21.42
CA VAL A 8 -2.82 -7.79 21.07
C VAL A 8 -3.97 -7.15 20.31
N LEU A 9 -4.19 -5.85 20.52
CA LEU A 9 -5.09 -5.06 19.68
C LEU A 9 -4.28 -4.53 18.49
N ALA A 10 -4.66 -4.90 17.27
CA ALA A 10 -4.06 -4.41 16.05
C ALA A 10 -5.05 -3.49 15.33
N VAL A 11 -4.65 -2.23 15.11
CA VAL A 11 -5.47 -1.21 14.47
C VAL A 11 -4.86 -0.81 13.15
N ASP A 12 -5.65 -0.86 12.09
CA ASP A 12 -5.31 -0.46 10.72
C ASP A 12 -6.12 0.79 10.35
N GLN A 13 -5.49 1.96 10.43
CA GLN A 13 -6.08 3.23 10.02
C GLN A 13 -5.96 3.39 8.50
N GLY A 14 -6.96 2.89 7.76
CA GLY A 14 -7.05 2.99 6.31
C GLY A 14 -7.72 4.29 5.81
N THR A 15 -7.75 4.49 4.49
CA THR A 15 -8.28 5.72 3.87
C THR A 15 -9.78 5.93 4.05
N SER A 16 -10.57 4.86 3.91
CA SER A 16 -12.05 4.93 3.97
C SER A 16 -12.62 4.40 5.29
N GLY A 17 -11.75 4.02 6.22
CA GLY A 17 -12.14 3.45 7.50
C GLY A 17 -10.98 2.82 8.24
N THR A 18 -11.16 2.68 9.54
CA THR A 18 -10.26 1.94 10.41
C THR A 18 -10.81 0.54 10.66
N LYS A 19 -9.93 -0.46 10.59
CA LYS A 19 -10.21 -1.83 11.04
C LYS A 19 -9.42 -2.11 12.30
N ALA A 20 -10.00 -2.86 13.22
CA ALA A 20 -9.33 -3.29 14.43
C ALA A 20 -9.57 -4.78 14.66
N LEU A 21 -8.51 -5.50 14.99
CA LEU A 21 -8.52 -6.93 15.31
C LEU A 21 -7.92 -7.14 16.70
N VAL A 22 -8.46 -8.10 17.45
CA VAL A 22 -7.79 -8.64 18.63
C VAL A 22 -7.19 -9.99 18.26
N LEU A 23 -5.86 -10.05 18.24
CA LEU A 23 -5.10 -11.22 17.82
C LEU A 23 -4.59 -11.98 19.04
N CYS A 24 -5.09 -13.19 19.24
CA CYS A 24 -4.59 -14.13 20.22
C CYS A 24 -3.61 -15.11 19.55
N PRO A 25 -2.38 -15.29 20.06
CA PRO A 25 -1.40 -16.21 19.47
C PRO A 25 -1.92 -17.63 19.23
N ASP A 26 -2.71 -18.15 20.18
CA ASP A 26 -3.18 -19.55 20.15
C ASP A 26 -4.54 -19.74 19.46
N ARG A 27 -5.36 -18.68 19.42
CA ARG A 27 -6.77 -18.74 18.95
C ARG A 27 -7.04 -17.96 17.67
N GLY A 28 -6.05 -17.24 17.15
CA GLY A 28 -6.22 -16.35 15.99
C GLY A 28 -7.01 -15.09 16.35
N ILE A 29 -7.88 -14.65 15.44
CA ILE A 29 -8.69 -13.45 15.62
C ILE A 29 -9.84 -13.77 16.58
N ILE A 30 -9.87 -13.12 17.74
CA ILE A 30 -10.91 -13.32 18.77
C ILE A 30 -11.86 -12.13 18.90
N GLY A 31 -11.55 -11.01 18.27
CA GLY A 31 -12.42 -9.84 18.19
C GLY A 31 -12.10 -9.04 16.93
N SER A 32 -13.12 -8.43 16.33
CA SER A 32 -12.96 -7.57 15.17
C SER A 32 -14.03 -6.49 15.14
N ALA A 33 -13.66 -5.32 14.64
CA ALA A 33 -14.58 -4.22 14.39
C ALA A 33 -14.02 -3.27 13.34
N SER A 34 -14.88 -2.39 12.83
CA SER A 34 -14.47 -1.32 11.93
C SER A 34 -15.24 -0.02 12.22
N ALA A 35 -14.63 1.11 11.90
CA ALA A 35 -15.23 2.42 11.98
C ALA A 35 -14.96 3.20 10.68
N PRO A 36 -15.95 3.88 10.09
CA PRO A 36 -15.78 4.56 8.81
C PRO A 36 -15.00 5.86 8.95
N VAL A 37 -14.27 6.22 7.88
CA VAL A 37 -13.65 7.54 7.69
C VAL A 37 -14.18 8.09 6.37
N ARG A 38 -14.51 9.39 6.30
CA ARG A 38 -15.12 9.99 5.11
C ARG A 38 -14.25 11.10 4.53
N PRO A 39 -13.25 10.78 3.69
CA PRO A 39 -12.49 11.79 2.96
C PRO A 39 -13.40 12.59 2.01
N ARG A 40 -13.25 13.91 2.02
CA ARG A 40 -13.90 14.85 1.10
C ARG A 40 -13.11 14.89 -0.20
N HIS A 41 -13.72 14.45 -1.28
CA HIS A 41 -13.17 14.56 -2.63
C HIS A 41 -13.71 15.83 -3.28
N LEU A 42 -12.82 16.74 -3.65
CA LEU A 42 -13.19 18.03 -4.25
C LEU A 42 -13.02 18.00 -5.78
N PRO A 43 -13.73 18.86 -6.53
CA PRO A 43 -13.73 18.82 -8.00
C PRO A 43 -12.37 19.05 -8.67
N ASP A 44 -11.40 19.61 -7.97
CA ASP A 44 -10.05 19.92 -8.48
C ASP A 44 -9.00 18.84 -8.15
N GLY A 45 -9.45 17.64 -7.75
CA GLY A 45 -8.56 16.53 -7.40
C GLY A 45 -7.96 16.63 -6.00
N ARG A 46 -8.43 17.57 -5.17
CA ARG A 46 -8.11 17.61 -3.74
C ARG A 46 -8.87 16.53 -2.97
N VAL A 47 -8.19 15.93 -2.00
CA VAL A 47 -8.74 14.93 -1.09
C VAL A 47 -8.30 15.25 0.33
N GLU A 48 -9.27 15.55 1.19
CA GLU A 48 -9.03 16.00 2.57
C GLU A 48 -9.88 15.22 3.56
N VAL A 49 -9.39 15.07 4.78
CA VAL A 49 -10.16 14.48 5.88
C VAL A 49 -9.93 15.28 7.16
N ASP A 50 -11.00 15.46 7.93
CA ASP A 50 -10.90 16.04 9.27
C ASP A 50 -10.05 15.09 10.14
N PRO A 51 -8.92 15.55 10.72
CA PRO A 51 -8.08 14.73 11.56
C PRO A 51 -8.83 14.06 12.71
N ALA A 52 -9.86 14.71 13.28
CA ALA A 52 -10.67 14.14 14.34
C ALA A 52 -11.32 12.82 13.89
N GLN A 53 -11.79 12.72 12.64
CA GLN A 53 -12.35 11.47 12.12
C GLN A 53 -11.33 10.32 12.10
N LEU A 54 -10.05 10.62 11.85
CA LEU A 54 -8.98 9.60 11.84
C LEU A 54 -8.73 9.06 13.25
N LEU A 55 -8.71 9.93 14.25
CA LEU A 55 -8.50 9.52 15.63
C LEU A 55 -9.73 8.81 16.20
N ASP A 56 -10.91 9.37 15.98
CA ASP A 56 -12.17 8.80 16.45
C ASP A 56 -12.37 7.40 15.86
N SER A 57 -12.09 7.19 14.57
CA SER A 57 -12.19 5.86 13.95
C SER A 57 -11.21 4.85 14.55
N VAL A 58 -10.00 5.28 14.92
CA VAL A 58 -9.02 4.45 15.66
C VAL A 58 -9.58 4.03 17.02
N VAL A 59 -10.08 4.98 17.80
CA VAL A 59 -10.60 4.72 19.14
C VAL A 59 -11.86 3.85 19.10
N ASP A 60 -12.80 4.17 18.21
CA ASP A 60 -14.08 3.49 18.09
C ASP A 60 -13.91 2.04 17.62
N ALA A 61 -13.14 1.82 16.54
CA ALA A 61 -12.87 0.47 16.06
C ALA A 61 -12.12 -0.34 17.12
N GLY A 62 -11.11 0.25 17.78
CA GLY A 62 -10.34 -0.43 18.82
C GLY A 62 -11.19 -0.86 20.00
N ARG A 63 -12.03 0.05 20.54
CA ARG A 63 -12.95 -0.26 21.65
C ARG A 63 -13.98 -1.32 21.27
N ALA A 64 -14.55 -1.24 20.07
CA ALA A 64 -15.51 -2.22 19.59
C ALA A 64 -14.87 -3.61 19.40
N ALA A 65 -13.64 -3.69 18.88
CA ALA A 65 -12.92 -4.95 18.73
C ALA A 65 -12.58 -5.59 20.10
N LEU A 66 -12.20 -4.78 21.09
CA LEU A 66 -11.99 -5.26 22.47
C LEU A 66 -13.28 -5.76 23.12
N ALA A 67 -14.39 -5.04 22.92
CA ALA A 67 -15.70 -5.47 23.41
C ALA A 67 -16.13 -6.80 22.77
N ALA A 68 -15.88 -6.99 21.47
CA ALA A 68 -16.13 -8.24 20.77
C ALA A 68 -15.25 -9.40 21.26
N ALA A 69 -13.98 -9.12 21.62
CA ALA A 69 -13.07 -10.12 22.17
C ALA A 69 -13.45 -10.59 23.57
N GLY A 70 -13.98 -9.69 24.41
CA GLY A 70 -14.43 -10.01 25.76
C GLY A 70 -13.30 -10.35 26.76
N GLU A 71 -12.04 -10.06 26.42
CA GLU A 71 -10.86 -10.32 27.26
C GLU A 71 -9.78 -9.22 27.10
N PRO A 72 -8.89 -9.02 28.09
CA PRO A 72 -7.87 -7.98 28.04
C PRO A 72 -6.75 -8.31 27.04
N VAL A 73 -6.18 -7.26 26.45
CA VAL A 73 -4.99 -7.32 25.59
C VAL A 73 -3.73 -6.86 26.32
N ALA A 74 -2.57 -7.25 25.79
CA ALA A 74 -1.24 -6.94 26.33
C ALA A 74 -0.63 -5.66 25.72
N ALA A 75 -0.97 -5.34 24.47
CA ALA A 75 -0.43 -4.19 23.75
C ALA A 75 -1.32 -3.77 22.57
N VAL A 76 -0.96 -2.63 21.99
CA VAL A 76 -1.53 -2.09 20.75
C VAL A 76 -0.47 -2.08 19.66
N GLY A 77 -0.86 -2.46 18.44
CA GLY A 77 -0.17 -2.16 17.20
C GLY A 77 -1.00 -1.18 16.36
N LEU A 78 -0.37 -0.21 15.72
CA LEU A 78 -1.02 0.79 14.88
C LEU A 78 -0.38 0.83 13.49
N ALA A 79 -1.17 0.48 12.49
CA ALA A 79 -0.88 0.72 11.09
C ALA A 79 -1.67 1.89 10.53
N ASN A 80 -1.17 2.46 9.45
CA ASN A 80 -1.70 3.65 8.81
C ASN A 80 -1.58 3.59 7.29
N GLN A 81 -2.50 4.26 6.60
CA GLN A 81 -2.63 4.32 5.14
C GLN A 81 -1.43 4.89 4.35
N GLY A 82 -0.36 5.36 4.99
CA GLY A 82 0.63 6.19 4.29
C GLY A 82 -0.05 7.37 3.59
N GLU A 83 0.62 8.04 2.67
CA GLU A 83 1.42 9.26 2.80
C GLU A 83 0.70 10.54 3.31
N THR A 84 -0.52 10.40 3.82
CA THR A 84 -1.39 11.48 4.34
C THR A 84 -0.66 12.37 5.34
N VAL A 85 -0.76 13.70 5.18
CA VAL A 85 -0.07 14.70 6.03
C VAL A 85 -1.00 15.73 6.63
N LEU A 86 -0.60 16.33 7.75
CA LEU A 86 -1.28 17.47 8.37
C LEU A 86 -0.31 18.37 9.14
N ALA A 87 -0.67 19.63 9.34
CA ALA A 87 -0.02 20.49 10.32
C ALA A 87 -0.72 20.35 11.68
N TRP A 88 0.05 20.35 12.76
CA TRP A 88 -0.49 20.24 14.12
C TRP A 88 0.46 20.86 15.17
N ASP A 89 -0.06 21.20 16.34
CA ASP A 89 0.74 21.74 17.45
C ASP A 89 1.39 20.60 18.28
N PRO A 90 2.72 20.50 18.33
CA PRO A 90 3.42 19.42 19.04
C PRO A 90 3.25 19.45 20.56
N VAL A 91 2.73 20.54 21.15
CA VAL A 91 2.47 20.62 22.60
C VAL A 91 1.06 20.12 22.93
N SER A 92 0.05 20.56 22.19
CA SER A 92 -1.36 20.24 22.46
C SER A 92 -1.89 19.04 21.68
N GLY A 93 -1.25 18.68 20.57
CA GLY A 93 -1.78 17.73 19.59
C GLY A 93 -2.90 18.28 18.70
N GLU A 94 -3.25 19.57 18.84
CA GLU A 94 -4.34 20.18 18.08
C GLU A 94 -4.00 20.26 16.58
N PRO A 95 -4.88 19.76 15.69
CA PRO A 95 -4.69 19.91 14.25
C PRO A 95 -4.81 21.38 13.85
N LEU A 96 -3.87 21.85 13.03
CA LEU A 96 -3.84 23.20 12.48
C LEU A 96 -4.38 23.26 11.05
N THR A 97 -4.52 22.10 10.40
CA THR A 97 -5.11 21.93 9.07
C THR A 97 -5.93 20.66 9.05
N ASP A 98 -6.79 20.53 8.03
CA ASP A 98 -7.26 19.20 7.63
C ASP A 98 -6.08 18.32 7.20
N ALA A 99 -6.26 17.00 7.27
CA ALA A 99 -5.29 16.07 6.73
C ALA A 99 -5.45 15.94 5.21
N ILE A 100 -4.34 16.16 4.49
CA ILE A 100 -4.25 16.06 3.03
C ILE A 100 -3.90 14.60 2.70
N VAL A 101 -4.83 13.90 2.04
CA VAL A 101 -4.76 12.44 1.82
C VAL A 101 -3.73 12.11 0.72
N TRP A 102 -3.19 10.88 0.72
CA TRP A 102 -2.24 10.40 -0.28
C TRP A 102 -2.72 10.59 -1.74
N GLN A 103 -4.03 10.52 -2.01
CA GLN A 103 -4.64 10.70 -3.34
C GLN A 103 -4.62 12.15 -3.85
N ASP A 104 -4.40 13.13 -2.96
CA ASP A 104 -4.48 14.54 -3.29
C ASP A 104 -3.37 14.97 -4.26
N ARG A 105 -3.74 15.69 -5.32
CA ARG A 105 -2.81 16.14 -6.37
C ARG A 105 -2.42 17.62 -6.31
N ARG A 106 -2.81 18.38 -5.28
CA ARG A 106 -2.59 19.84 -5.22
C ARG A 106 -1.12 20.26 -5.25
N ALA A 107 -0.21 19.34 -4.91
CA ALA A 107 1.23 19.58 -4.93
C ALA A 107 1.87 19.31 -6.32
N ALA A 108 1.09 19.04 -7.37
CA ALA A 108 1.61 18.74 -8.70
C ALA A 108 2.48 19.88 -9.28
N ASP A 109 2.03 21.14 -9.16
CA ASP A 109 2.80 22.29 -9.65
C ASP A 109 4.13 22.44 -8.90
N LEU A 110 4.16 22.11 -7.61
CA LEU A 110 5.37 22.09 -6.81
C LEU A 110 6.32 20.96 -7.25
N CYS A 111 5.80 19.79 -7.61
CA CYS A 111 6.61 18.73 -8.24
C CYS A 111 7.18 19.18 -9.60
N THR A 112 6.42 19.94 -10.40
CA THR A 112 6.94 20.51 -11.66
C THR A 112 8.05 21.52 -11.40
N GLU A 113 7.89 22.40 -10.42
CA GLU A 113 8.94 23.34 -9.98
C GLU A 113 10.22 22.61 -9.54
N LEU A 114 10.06 21.51 -8.80
CA LEU A 114 11.16 20.72 -8.23
C LEU A 114 11.73 19.65 -9.18
N ALA A 115 11.28 19.60 -10.44
CA ALA A 115 11.78 18.64 -11.43
C ALA A 115 13.32 18.59 -11.54
N PRO A 116 14.08 19.71 -11.42
CA PRO A 116 15.54 19.66 -11.41
C PRO A 116 16.15 18.86 -10.24
N HIS A 117 15.41 18.64 -9.15
CA HIS A 117 15.82 17.84 -7.99
C HIS A 117 15.37 16.38 -8.06
N ALA A 118 14.61 15.97 -9.08
CA ALA A 118 14.01 14.65 -9.15
C ALA A 118 15.03 13.50 -9.04
N GLU A 119 16.18 13.63 -9.69
CA GLU A 119 17.22 12.60 -9.64
C GLU A 119 17.89 12.52 -8.26
N LEU A 120 18.22 13.67 -7.65
CA LEU A 120 18.75 13.72 -6.27
C LEU A 120 17.78 13.04 -5.29
N LEU A 121 16.50 13.38 -5.38
CA LEU A 121 15.47 12.81 -4.51
C LEU A 121 15.33 11.30 -4.73
N ARG A 122 15.34 10.84 -5.98
CA ARG A 122 15.30 9.42 -6.32
C ARG A 122 16.53 8.67 -5.80
N GLU A 123 17.72 9.24 -5.93
CA GLU A 123 18.96 8.66 -5.42
C GLU A 123 18.97 8.61 -3.88
N ARG A 124 18.49 9.64 -3.19
CA ARG A 124 18.48 9.66 -1.72
C ARG A 124 17.39 8.80 -1.11
N THR A 125 16.18 8.85 -1.68
CA THR A 125 14.98 8.32 -1.03
C THR A 125 14.47 7.04 -1.66
N GLY A 126 14.90 6.72 -2.88
CA GLY A 126 14.35 5.62 -3.68
C GLY A 126 12.99 5.92 -4.32
N LEU A 127 12.42 7.11 -4.09
CA LEU A 127 11.09 7.51 -4.56
C LEU A 127 11.17 8.53 -5.72
N PRO A 128 10.33 8.41 -6.76
CA PRO A 128 10.21 9.44 -7.80
C PRO A 128 9.55 10.70 -7.26
N LEU A 129 9.81 11.85 -7.87
CA LEU A 129 9.13 13.10 -7.51
C LEU A 129 7.69 13.08 -8.02
N ASP A 130 6.73 12.84 -7.11
CA ASP A 130 5.30 12.76 -7.44
C ASP A 130 4.46 13.29 -6.27
N PRO A 131 3.33 14.00 -6.51
CA PRO A 131 2.45 14.49 -5.46
C PRO A 131 1.82 13.39 -4.60
N TYR A 132 1.92 12.12 -4.98
CA TYR A 132 1.55 10.98 -4.15
C TYR A 132 2.23 11.03 -2.76
N PHE A 133 3.53 11.33 -2.71
CA PHE A 133 4.33 11.26 -1.48
C PHE A 133 4.10 12.44 -0.51
N ALA A 134 4.59 12.30 0.72
CA ALA A 134 4.31 13.25 1.80
C ALA A 134 5.00 14.61 1.58
N ALA A 135 6.29 14.64 1.23
CA ALA A 135 7.09 15.86 1.21
C ALA A 135 6.54 16.98 0.31
N PRO A 136 6.08 16.71 -0.93
CA PRO A 136 5.43 17.74 -1.74
C PRO A 136 4.24 18.41 -1.03
N LYS A 137 3.43 17.63 -0.30
CA LYS A 137 2.28 18.14 0.47
C LYS A 137 2.72 18.87 1.72
N MET A 138 3.76 18.41 2.40
CA MET A 138 4.36 19.12 3.54
C MET A 138 4.86 20.51 3.13
N ALA A 139 5.62 20.59 2.02
CA ALA A 139 6.09 21.84 1.45
C ALA A 139 4.92 22.73 1.02
N TRP A 140 3.88 22.16 0.41
CA TRP A 140 2.69 22.89 0.03
C TRP A 140 1.97 23.52 1.23
N ILE A 141 1.80 22.79 2.34
CA ILE A 141 1.23 23.31 3.59
C ILE A 141 2.04 24.49 4.12
N ARG A 142 3.38 24.38 4.13
CA ARG A 142 4.28 25.46 4.60
C ARG A 142 4.23 26.70 3.72
N ARG A 143 4.02 26.53 2.42
CA ARG A 143 3.92 27.64 1.46
C ARG A 143 2.55 28.34 1.49
N HIS A 144 1.47 27.60 1.74
CA HIS A 144 0.11 28.12 1.49
C HIS A 144 -0.80 28.22 2.72
N LEU A 145 -0.61 27.38 3.75
CA LEU A 145 -1.55 27.28 4.87
C LEU A 145 -0.98 27.82 6.18
N THR A 146 0.19 27.33 6.62
CA THR A 146 0.70 27.68 7.95
C THR A 146 2.20 27.45 8.12
N ARG A 147 2.84 28.32 8.89
CA ARG A 147 4.22 28.16 9.40
C ARG A 147 4.29 27.80 10.88
N ARG A 148 3.15 27.63 11.54
CA ARG A 148 3.07 27.22 12.96
C ARG A 148 3.12 25.69 13.08
N GLY A 149 3.44 25.21 14.28
CA GLY A 149 3.43 23.78 14.61
C GLY A 149 4.44 22.97 13.80
N VAL A 150 4.21 21.66 13.70
CA VAL A 150 4.96 20.71 12.87
C VAL A 150 4.09 20.24 11.71
N VAL A 151 4.70 19.82 10.60
CA VAL A 151 3.98 19.16 9.49
C VAL A 151 4.53 17.76 9.33
N THR A 152 3.70 16.74 9.49
CA THR A 152 4.12 15.33 9.46
C THR A 152 3.11 14.47 8.74
N THR A 153 3.48 13.21 8.49
CA THR A 153 2.52 12.16 8.20
C THR A 153 1.54 11.94 9.37
N SER A 154 0.37 11.40 9.06
CA SER A 154 -0.72 11.23 10.02
C SER A 154 -0.42 10.20 11.12
N ASP A 155 0.49 9.26 10.90
CA ASP A 155 0.92 8.29 11.91
C ASP A 155 1.56 8.99 13.11
N ALA A 156 2.48 9.93 12.90
CA ALA A 156 3.16 10.64 13.97
C ALA A 156 2.16 11.44 14.82
N TRP A 157 1.13 12.01 14.17
CA TRP A 157 0.04 12.67 14.89
C TRP A 157 -0.83 11.68 15.66
N LEU A 158 -1.23 10.55 15.06
CA LEU A 158 -2.02 9.52 15.75
C LEU A 158 -1.28 8.95 16.96
N VAL A 159 0.02 8.64 16.80
CA VAL A 159 0.87 8.18 17.90
C VAL A 159 0.94 9.24 19.00
N HIS A 160 1.21 10.50 18.66
CA HIS A 160 1.22 11.58 19.64
C HIS A 160 -0.13 11.74 20.36
N ARG A 161 -1.25 11.64 19.64
CA ARG A 161 -2.59 11.72 20.24
C ARG A 161 -2.90 10.55 21.18
N LEU A 162 -2.32 9.38 20.92
CA LEU A 162 -2.51 8.19 21.75
C LEU A 162 -1.57 8.13 22.94
N THR A 163 -0.31 8.58 22.80
CA THR A 163 0.77 8.33 23.77
C THR A 163 1.55 9.57 24.22
N GLY A 164 1.42 10.70 23.53
CA GLY A 164 2.24 11.90 23.71
C GLY A 164 3.62 11.83 23.05
N GLU A 165 3.98 10.73 22.41
CA GLU A 165 5.29 10.56 21.79
C GLU A 165 5.32 11.12 20.36
N PHE A 166 6.42 11.81 20.00
CA PHE A 166 6.62 12.35 18.65
C PHE A 166 7.56 11.45 17.83
N VAL A 167 7.00 10.36 17.31
CA VAL A 167 7.75 9.31 16.59
C VAL A 167 7.03 8.80 15.35
N THR A 168 7.78 8.16 14.45
CA THR A 168 7.30 7.43 13.27
C THR A 168 8.15 6.16 13.09
N ASP A 169 7.65 5.15 12.40
CA ASP A 169 8.47 3.99 12.03
C ASP A 169 9.24 4.21 10.73
N ALA A 170 10.30 3.42 10.53
CA ALA A 170 11.17 3.55 9.36
C ALA A 170 10.47 3.28 8.01
N ALA A 171 9.45 2.41 7.97
CA ALA A 171 8.70 2.14 6.74
C ALA A 171 7.80 3.33 6.39
N THR A 172 7.08 3.90 7.36
CA THR A 172 6.27 5.12 7.14
C THR A 172 7.15 6.31 6.77
N ALA A 173 8.26 6.53 7.48
CA ALA A 173 9.24 7.56 7.12
C ALA A 173 9.77 7.37 5.69
N GLY A 174 9.97 6.12 5.27
CA GLY A 174 10.38 5.75 3.91
C GLY A 174 9.38 6.13 2.81
N ARG A 175 8.15 6.51 3.16
CA ARG A 175 7.12 6.98 2.22
C ARG A 175 7.05 8.51 2.11
N THR A 176 7.87 9.22 2.88
CA THR A 176 7.81 10.68 2.93
C THR A 176 8.51 11.37 1.77
N GLN A 177 9.48 10.72 1.12
CA GLN A 177 10.50 11.35 0.27
C GLN A 177 11.49 12.25 1.04
N LEU A 178 11.60 12.06 2.36
CA LEU A 178 12.58 12.74 3.21
C LEU A 178 13.53 11.77 3.92
N LEU A 179 13.27 10.47 3.87
CA LEU A 179 14.17 9.45 4.43
C LEU A 179 15.31 9.16 3.46
N ASP A 180 16.54 9.22 3.93
CA ASP A 180 17.70 8.67 3.25
C ASP A 180 17.67 7.13 3.34
N LEU A 181 17.65 6.48 2.19
CA LEU A 181 17.45 5.04 2.07
C LEU A 181 18.67 4.22 2.53
N ASP A 182 19.88 4.81 2.57
CA ASP A 182 21.08 4.11 3.01
C ASP A 182 21.26 4.18 4.53
N THR A 183 21.00 5.35 5.10
CA THR A 183 21.19 5.61 6.54
C THR A 183 19.95 5.33 7.38
N VAL A 184 18.77 5.30 6.75
CA VAL A 184 17.47 5.16 7.42
C VAL A 184 17.26 6.29 8.44
N GLY A 185 17.64 7.51 8.04
CA GLY A 185 17.47 8.75 8.77
C GLY A 185 16.93 9.87 7.88
N TRP A 186 16.57 11.00 8.46
CA TRP A 186 16.11 12.16 7.69
C TRP A 186 17.25 12.73 6.83
N SER A 187 16.98 12.96 5.55
CA SER A 187 17.94 13.49 4.57
C SER A 187 17.89 15.02 4.55
N GLU A 188 18.98 15.66 4.98
CA GLU A 188 19.13 17.12 4.89
C GLU A 188 19.06 17.63 3.44
N GLU A 189 19.57 16.84 2.47
CA GLU A 189 19.50 17.19 1.05
C GLU A 189 18.06 17.16 0.53
N ALA A 190 17.27 16.14 0.90
CA ALA A 190 15.86 16.08 0.53
C ALA A 190 15.04 17.20 1.20
N LEU A 191 15.30 17.46 2.49
CA LEU A 191 14.68 18.59 3.20
C LEU A 191 15.00 19.93 2.55
N GLY A 192 16.26 20.13 2.15
CA GLY A 192 16.69 21.32 1.41
C GLY A 192 15.96 21.48 0.08
N ALA A 193 15.82 20.41 -0.70
CA ALA A 193 15.11 20.44 -1.98
C ALA A 193 13.64 20.86 -1.83
N PHE A 194 12.96 20.43 -0.77
CA PHE A 194 11.57 20.81 -0.49
C PHE A 194 11.42 22.16 0.24
N GLY A 195 12.52 22.81 0.62
CA GLY A 195 12.48 24.03 1.45
C GLY A 195 12.00 23.77 2.88
N LEU A 196 12.25 22.56 3.40
CA LEU A 196 11.87 22.08 4.73
C LEU A 196 13.08 21.97 5.68
N THR A 197 14.22 22.59 5.35
CA THR A 197 15.40 22.63 6.24
C THR A 197 15.02 23.17 7.62
N GLY A 198 15.36 22.42 8.67
CA GLY A 198 15.04 22.77 10.05
C GLY A 198 13.61 22.49 10.50
N GLU A 199 12.78 21.87 9.65
CA GLU A 199 11.47 21.34 10.05
C GLU A 199 11.64 20.32 11.19
N PRO A 200 10.95 20.47 12.33
CA PRO A 200 10.99 19.46 13.38
C PRO A 200 10.28 18.19 12.91
N LEU A 201 11.04 17.11 12.73
CA LEU A 201 10.53 15.82 12.27
C LEU A 201 10.42 14.81 13.42
N PRO A 202 9.49 13.85 13.35
CA PRO A 202 9.36 12.82 14.36
C PRO A 202 10.62 11.95 14.41
N ARG A 203 10.96 11.45 15.60
CA ARG A 203 12.07 10.50 15.74
C ARG A 203 11.69 9.17 15.08
N ILE A 204 12.57 8.66 14.22
CA ILE A 204 12.38 7.36 13.57
C ILE A 204 12.72 6.26 14.59
N VAL A 205 11.79 5.33 14.79
CA VAL A 205 11.94 4.17 15.67
C VAL A 205 11.83 2.86 14.90
N ASP A 206 12.29 1.78 15.52
CA ASP A 206 12.01 0.43 15.05
C ASP A 206 10.50 0.17 15.12
N ALA A 207 9.98 -0.60 14.17
CA ALA A 207 8.57 -0.95 14.07
C ALA A 207 8.07 -1.68 15.33
N ASP A 208 8.92 -2.50 15.96
CA ASP A 208 8.67 -3.25 17.20
C ASP A 208 9.09 -2.50 18.48
N ALA A 209 9.40 -1.20 18.40
CA ALA A 209 9.76 -0.43 19.57
C ALA A 209 8.56 -0.22 20.51
N ARG A 210 8.81 -0.30 21.82
CA ARG A 210 7.86 0.18 22.82
C ARG A 210 7.93 1.71 22.87
N VAL A 211 6.93 2.36 22.29
CA VAL A 211 6.91 3.81 22.09
C VAL A 211 6.42 4.54 23.35
N GLY A 212 5.25 4.18 23.84
CA GLY A 212 4.60 4.81 24.99
C GLY A 212 3.39 4.01 25.46
N THR A 213 2.54 4.58 26.30
CA THR A 213 1.29 3.97 26.75
C THR A 213 0.07 4.81 26.38
N THR A 214 -1.09 4.18 26.25
CA THR A 214 -2.36 4.83 25.94
C THR A 214 -3.49 4.28 26.80
N THR A 215 -4.44 5.13 27.18
CA THR A 215 -5.70 4.78 27.85
C THR A 215 -6.90 4.91 26.92
N ALA A 216 -6.66 5.21 25.63
CA ALA A 216 -7.73 5.47 24.66
C ALA A 216 -8.71 4.28 24.54
N PHE A 217 -8.22 3.06 24.75
CA PHE A 217 -8.99 1.82 24.62
C PHE A 217 -9.51 1.25 25.95
N GLY A 218 -9.42 2.02 27.04
CA GLY A 218 -9.83 1.59 28.39
C GLY A 218 -8.63 1.52 29.33
N PRO A 219 -8.17 0.32 29.77
CA PRO A 219 -6.95 0.20 30.57
C PRO A 219 -5.72 0.77 29.87
N GLU A 220 -4.70 1.14 30.65
CA GLU A 220 -3.42 1.56 30.10
C GLU A 220 -2.74 0.40 29.36
N LEU A 221 -2.45 0.61 28.07
CA LEU A 221 -1.82 -0.35 27.18
C LEU A 221 -0.56 0.25 26.53
N PRO A 222 0.55 -0.50 26.43
CA PRO A 222 1.69 -0.06 25.66
C PRO A 222 1.41 -0.13 24.15
N LEU A 223 1.91 0.86 23.40
CA LEU A 223 2.01 0.82 21.95
C LEU A 223 3.37 0.21 21.58
N THR A 224 3.36 -0.97 20.94
CA THR A 224 4.56 -1.77 20.67
C THR A 224 4.72 -2.20 19.22
N GLY A 225 3.82 -1.76 18.34
CA GLY A 225 3.90 -2.03 16.91
C GLY A 225 3.49 -0.82 16.09
N LEU A 226 4.34 -0.41 15.17
CA LEU A 226 4.09 0.66 14.19
C LEU A 226 4.51 0.19 12.81
N LEU A 227 3.64 0.35 11.81
CA LEU A 227 4.00 0.03 10.43
C LEU A 227 3.00 0.62 9.42
N VAL A 228 3.48 1.18 8.31
CA VAL A 228 2.58 1.56 7.20
C VAL A 228 1.87 0.34 6.60
N ASP A 229 0.65 0.55 6.11
CA ASP A 229 -0.32 -0.48 5.75
C ASP A 229 0.19 -1.54 4.74
N GLN A 230 0.83 -1.12 3.65
CA GLN A 230 1.29 -2.01 2.60
C GLN A 230 2.45 -2.90 3.07
N GLN A 231 3.33 -2.36 3.91
CA GLN A 231 4.44 -3.08 4.52
C GLN A 231 3.96 -4.02 5.63
N ALA A 232 2.92 -3.65 6.37
CA ALA A 232 2.25 -4.55 7.29
C ALA A 232 1.59 -5.72 6.55
N ALA A 233 0.91 -5.46 5.43
CA ALA A 233 0.39 -6.52 4.57
C ALA A 233 1.52 -7.42 4.02
N LEU A 234 2.65 -6.84 3.60
CA LEU A 234 3.83 -7.61 3.16
C LEU A 234 4.33 -8.58 4.23
N LEU A 235 4.40 -8.11 5.49
CA LEU A 235 4.80 -8.92 6.63
C LEU A 235 3.78 -10.05 6.92
N ALA A 236 2.49 -9.74 6.94
CA ALA A 236 1.42 -10.72 7.20
C ALA A 236 1.32 -11.80 6.11
N GLN A 237 1.60 -11.42 4.87
CA GLN A 237 1.69 -12.34 3.74
C GLN A 237 2.95 -13.20 3.78
N SER A 238 3.75 -13.16 4.86
CA SER A 238 4.99 -13.93 5.02
C SER A 238 6.00 -13.72 3.89
N VAL A 239 6.02 -12.54 3.27
CA VAL A 239 6.99 -12.15 2.25
C VAL A 239 8.17 -11.46 2.93
N THR A 240 8.96 -12.24 3.65
CA THR A 240 10.01 -11.75 4.56
C THR A 240 11.42 -11.94 4.02
N THR A 241 11.56 -12.61 2.87
CA THR A 241 12.83 -12.88 2.19
C THR A 241 12.71 -12.60 0.70
N PRO A 242 13.83 -12.32 0.01
CA PRO A 242 13.81 -12.17 -1.45
C PRO A 242 13.31 -13.43 -2.16
N GLY A 243 12.67 -13.25 -3.32
CA GLY A 243 12.19 -14.33 -4.19
C GLY A 243 10.67 -14.54 -4.19
N THR A 244 9.92 -13.91 -3.29
CA THR A 244 8.46 -13.84 -3.35
C THR A 244 8.01 -12.38 -3.31
N ALA A 245 6.83 -12.13 -3.86
CA ALA A 245 6.17 -10.82 -3.81
C ALA A 245 4.72 -11.00 -3.34
N LYS A 246 4.13 -9.93 -2.82
CA LYS A 246 2.69 -9.82 -2.64
C LYS A 246 2.10 -8.83 -3.63
N CYS A 247 0.85 -9.00 -4.02
CA CYS A 247 0.08 -8.01 -4.77
C CYS A 247 -1.34 -7.87 -4.21
N THR A 248 -1.70 -6.66 -3.78
CA THR A 248 -3.05 -6.35 -3.28
C THR A 248 -3.90 -5.78 -4.42
N TYR A 249 -4.99 -6.45 -4.78
CA TYR A 249 -5.96 -6.02 -5.81
C TYR A 249 -7.14 -5.27 -5.17
N GLY A 250 -6.95 -3.97 -4.96
CA GLY A 250 -7.97 -3.02 -4.53
C GLY A 250 -8.41 -2.11 -5.67
N THR A 251 -8.71 -0.84 -5.37
CA THR A 251 -8.98 0.21 -6.37
C THR A 251 -7.90 0.23 -7.46
N GLY A 252 -6.63 0.16 -7.05
CA GLY A 252 -5.47 -0.18 -7.87
C GLY A 252 -4.87 -1.53 -7.46
N ALA A 253 -3.75 -1.93 -8.06
CA ALA A 253 -2.97 -3.10 -7.65
C ALA A 253 -1.59 -2.68 -7.12
N PHE A 254 -1.16 -3.23 -5.99
CA PHE A 254 0.10 -2.83 -5.33
C PHE A 254 0.99 -4.04 -5.09
N LEU A 255 2.02 -4.19 -5.91
CA LEU A 255 3.02 -5.24 -5.83
C LEU A 255 4.17 -4.80 -4.93
N LEU A 256 4.45 -5.56 -3.87
CA LEU A 256 5.62 -5.37 -3.03
C LEU A 256 6.49 -6.62 -3.03
N ALA A 257 7.79 -6.46 -3.27
CA ALA A 257 8.78 -7.54 -3.25
C ALA A 257 9.89 -7.22 -2.25
N GLN A 258 10.14 -8.11 -1.28
CA GLN A 258 11.18 -7.91 -0.28
C GLN A 258 12.57 -8.08 -0.91
N THR A 259 13.52 -7.20 -0.56
CA THR A 259 14.85 -7.14 -1.19
C THR A 259 16.02 -7.42 -0.24
N GLY A 260 15.73 -7.86 0.96
CA GLY A 260 16.69 -8.19 2.00
C GLY A 260 17.21 -6.96 2.74
N PRO A 261 18.44 -7.01 3.27
CA PRO A 261 19.01 -5.96 4.12
C PRO A 261 19.68 -4.83 3.33
N ARG A 262 19.63 -4.86 2.00
CA ARG A 262 20.28 -3.86 1.14
C ARG A 262 19.24 -2.95 0.49
N PRO A 263 19.41 -1.62 0.57
CA PRO A 263 18.56 -0.70 -0.16
C PRO A 263 18.75 -0.92 -1.66
N ARG A 264 17.67 -0.83 -2.42
CA ARG A 264 17.69 -0.92 -3.88
C ARG A 264 17.03 0.30 -4.48
N ARG A 265 17.76 1.01 -5.33
CA ARG A 265 17.21 2.04 -6.21
C ARG A 265 16.85 1.34 -7.51
N SER A 266 15.56 1.34 -7.84
CA SER A 266 15.11 0.69 -9.07
C SER A 266 15.71 1.37 -10.29
N THR A 267 16.12 0.57 -11.27
CA THR A 267 16.45 1.03 -12.62
C THR A 267 15.37 0.67 -13.63
N THR A 268 14.30 0.01 -13.16
CA THR A 268 13.21 -0.53 -13.96
C THR A 268 11.87 0.15 -13.67
N GLY A 269 11.89 1.29 -12.96
CA GLY A 269 10.71 2.12 -12.69
C GLY A 269 9.91 1.72 -11.46
N LEU A 270 10.38 0.76 -10.64
CA LEU A 270 9.81 0.52 -9.31
C LEU A 270 10.30 1.55 -8.30
N VAL A 271 9.74 1.50 -7.10
CA VAL A 271 10.08 2.38 -5.98
C VAL A 271 10.85 1.58 -4.95
N GLY A 272 12.02 2.04 -4.55
CA GLY A 272 12.80 1.45 -3.46
C GLY A 272 12.38 2.05 -2.12
N CYS A 273 12.00 1.23 -1.15
CA CYS A 273 11.62 1.72 0.17
C CYS A 273 11.99 0.75 1.30
N VAL A 274 11.93 1.25 2.54
CA VAL A 274 12.07 0.43 3.73
C VAL A 274 10.81 -0.44 3.88
N ALA A 275 11.02 -1.75 4.00
CA ALA A 275 9.94 -2.68 4.34
C ALA A 275 9.61 -2.57 5.83
N TRP A 276 10.65 -2.63 6.68
CA TRP A 276 10.54 -2.43 8.12
C TRP A 276 11.94 -2.35 8.73
N ARG A 277 12.00 -1.83 9.95
CA ARG A 277 13.15 -2.00 10.82
C ARG A 277 12.68 -2.68 12.11
N ILE A 278 13.12 -3.91 12.34
CA ILE A 278 12.66 -4.75 13.46
C ILE A 278 13.90 -5.27 14.19
N GLY A 279 13.94 -5.14 15.52
CA GLY A 279 15.08 -5.58 16.34
C GLY A 279 16.42 -5.01 15.87
N GLY A 280 16.44 -3.73 15.48
CA GLY A 280 17.61 -3.02 14.96
C GLY A 280 18.04 -3.39 13.54
N ARG A 281 17.29 -4.25 12.83
CA ARG A 281 17.64 -4.71 11.48
C ARG A 281 16.68 -4.13 10.45
N THR A 282 17.23 -3.40 9.49
CA THR A 282 16.46 -2.87 8.36
C THR A 282 16.28 -3.92 7.27
N SER A 283 15.06 -4.06 6.80
CA SER A 283 14.69 -4.77 5.58
C SER A 283 14.12 -3.77 4.57
N TYR A 284 14.35 -4.03 3.29
CA TYR A 284 13.90 -3.19 2.19
C TYR A 284 12.93 -3.95 1.29
N CYS A 285 12.16 -3.21 0.50
CA CYS A 285 11.31 -3.75 -0.53
C CYS A 285 11.28 -2.84 -1.77
N LEU A 286 10.89 -3.44 -2.89
CA LEU A 286 10.47 -2.73 -4.09
C LEU A 286 8.95 -2.66 -4.10
N ASP A 287 8.43 -1.51 -4.47
CA ASP A 287 7.01 -1.22 -4.59
C ASP A 287 6.69 -0.83 -6.04
N GLY A 288 5.69 -1.50 -6.61
CA GLY A 288 5.14 -1.23 -7.93
C GLY A 288 3.63 -1.08 -7.83
N GLN A 289 3.09 -0.09 -8.53
CA GLN A 289 1.67 0.24 -8.46
C GLN A 289 1.03 0.11 -9.84
N VAL A 290 -0.26 -0.23 -9.86
CA VAL A 290 -1.18 -0.11 -10.99
C VAL A 290 -2.33 0.75 -10.51
N TYR A 291 -2.48 1.96 -11.07
CA TYR A 291 -3.51 2.90 -10.58
C TYR A 291 -4.93 2.39 -10.76
N THR A 292 -5.15 1.53 -11.76
CA THR A 292 -6.49 1.11 -12.16
C THR A 292 -6.62 -0.42 -12.16
N ALA A 293 -7.29 -0.96 -11.15
CA ALA A 293 -7.66 -2.39 -11.07
C ALA A 293 -9.17 -2.52 -10.79
N ALA A 294 -9.62 -2.50 -9.53
CA ALA A 294 -11.06 -2.56 -9.25
C ALA A 294 -11.80 -1.30 -9.74
N SER A 295 -11.12 -0.17 -9.89
CA SER A 295 -11.69 1.00 -10.55
C SER A 295 -12.00 0.76 -12.03
N ALA A 296 -11.24 -0.06 -12.76
CA ALA A 296 -11.58 -0.43 -14.14
C ALA A 296 -12.76 -1.41 -14.21
N VAL A 297 -12.87 -2.32 -13.25
CA VAL A 297 -14.06 -3.19 -13.11
C VAL A 297 -15.30 -2.33 -12.86
N ARG A 298 -15.22 -1.39 -11.90
CA ARG A 298 -16.30 -0.45 -11.63
C ARG A 298 -16.62 0.40 -12.86
N TRP A 299 -15.62 0.84 -13.63
CA TRP A 299 -15.84 1.57 -14.87
C TRP A 299 -16.62 0.74 -15.91
N LEU A 300 -16.33 -0.56 -16.05
CA LEU A 300 -17.17 -1.45 -16.88
C LEU A 300 -18.59 -1.58 -16.34
N THR A 301 -18.77 -1.59 -15.02
CA THR A 301 -20.10 -1.56 -14.39
C THR A 301 -20.86 -0.29 -14.75
N ASP A 302 -20.22 0.87 -14.63
CA ASP A 302 -20.82 2.17 -14.93
C ASP A 302 -21.17 2.31 -16.43
N LEU A 303 -20.46 1.59 -17.31
CA LEU A 303 -20.79 1.48 -18.74
C LEU A 303 -21.91 0.47 -19.05
N GLY A 304 -22.35 -0.32 -18.06
CA GLY A 304 -23.36 -1.36 -18.25
C GLY A 304 -22.86 -2.62 -18.95
N VAL A 305 -21.54 -2.86 -18.98
CA VAL A 305 -20.94 -4.09 -19.55
C VAL A 305 -21.14 -5.28 -18.59
N ILE A 306 -21.08 -5.02 -17.29
CA ILE A 306 -21.33 -5.96 -16.18
C ILE A 306 -22.14 -5.25 -15.09
N SER A 307 -22.76 -5.96 -14.15
CA SER A 307 -23.53 -5.33 -13.06
C SER A 307 -22.68 -5.10 -11.80
N GLY A 308 -21.57 -5.81 -11.66
CA GLY A 308 -20.68 -5.75 -10.51
C GLY A 308 -19.45 -6.63 -10.70
N ALA A 309 -18.54 -6.62 -9.72
CA ALA A 309 -17.30 -7.42 -9.77
C ALA A 309 -17.57 -8.94 -9.70
N GLU A 310 -18.70 -9.34 -9.11
CA GLU A 310 -19.20 -10.71 -9.05
C GLU A 310 -19.55 -11.27 -10.44
N ASP A 311 -19.82 -10.41 -11.42
CA ASP A 311 -20.18 -10.82 -12.78
C ASP A 311 -18.95 -11.14 -13.64
N ILE A 312 -17.72 -10.82 -13.20
CA ILE A 312 -16.50 -11.03 -14.00
C ILE A 312 -16.41 -12.47 -14.50
N ASP A 313 -16.53 -13.44 -13.59
CA ASP A 313 -16.39 -14.85 -13.95
C ASP A 313 -17.57 -15.34 -14.79
N THR A 314 -18.80 -14.92 -14.46
CA THR A 314 -20.03 -15.34 -15.17
C THR A 314 -20.09 -14.81 -16.59
N VAL A 315 -19.81 -13.51 -16.78
CA VAL A 315 -19.81 -12.86 -18.09
C VAL A 315 -18.61 -13.30 -18.91
N GLY A 316 -17.44 -13.42 -18.28
CA GLY A 316 -16.23 -13.93 -18.93
C GLY A 316 -16.38 -15.37 -19.42
N ALA A 317 -17.07 -16.24 -18.69
CA ALA A 317 -17.33 -17.63 -19.10
C ALA A 317 -18.19 -17.76 -20.37
N GLY A 318 -18.83 -16.69 -20.84
CA GLY A 318 -19.60 -16.67 -22.09
C GLY A 318 -18.75 -16.79 -23.36
N VAL A 319 -17.43 -16.60 -23.27
CA VAL A 319 -16.47 -16.72 -24.37
C VAL A 319 -15.17 -17.37 -23.88
N PRO A 320 -14.41 -18.07 -24.74
CA PRO A 320 -13.19 -18.76 -24.30
C PRO A 320 -12.02 -17.82 -24.00
N ASP A 321 -11.96 -16.65 -24.63
CA ASP A 321 -10.85 -15.70 -24.54
C ASP A 321 -11.29 -14.27 -24.91
N SER A 322 -10.33 -13.34 -25.05
CA SER A 322 -10.60 -11.94 -25.42
C SER A 322 -10.94 -11.73 -26.91
N GLY A 323 -10.88 -12.76 -27.75
CA GLY A 323 -11.18 -12.66 -29.18
C GLY A 323 -10.25 -11.72 -29.96
N GLY A 324 -9.01 -11.55 -29.48
CA GLY A 324 -8.03 -10.59 -30.02
C GLY A 324 -8.20 -9.16 -29.50
N VAL A 325 -9.21 -8.88 -28.67
CA VAL A 325 -9.37 -7.58 -28.01
C VAL A 325 -8.26 -7.41 -26.98
N THR A 326 -7.65 -6.23 -27.00
CA THR A 326 -6.63 -5.81 -26.02
C THR A 326 -7.12 -4.58 -25.29
N PHE A 327 -7.05 -4.60 -23.96
CA PHE A 327 -7.35 -3.44 -23.13
C PHE A 327 -6.10 -3.04 -22.35
N VAL A 328 -5.65 -1.80 -22.54
CA VAL A 328 -4.72 -1.12 -21.64
C VAL A 328 -5.54 -0.24 -20.68
N PRO A 329 -5.78 -0.66 -19.42
CA PRO A 329 -6.68 0.05 -18.51
C PRO A 329 -6.00 1.26 -17.84
N ALA A 330 -5.41 2.15 -18.63
CA ALA A 330 -4.78 3.39 -18.18
C ALA A 330 -5.80 4.51 -17.88
N LEU A 331 -6.94 4.19 -17.24
CA LEU A 331 -8.03 5.13 -17.02
C LEU A 331 -7.63 6.32 -16.13
N ALA A 332 -6.66 6.11 -15.23
CA ALA A 332 -6.01 7.14 -14.42
C ALA A 332 -4.52 7.33 -14.79
N GLY A 333 -4.14 7.00 -16.03
CA GLY A 333 -2.75 6.91 -16.48
C GLY A 333 -2.08 5.57 -16.14
N LEU A 334 -0.80 5.47 -16.47
CA LEU A 334 0.06 4.33 -16.14
C LEU A 334 1.05 4.71 -15.04
N ALA A 335 1.15 3.86 -14.03
CA ALA A 335 2.13 3.97 -12.95
C ALA A 335 3.44 3.27 -13.37
N ALA A 336 4.17 2.69 -12.41
CA ALA A 336 5.33 1.87 -12.70
C ALA A 336 5.02 0.76 -13.74
N PRO A 337 5.97 0.41 -14.62
CA PRO A 337 7.29 1.01 -14.77
C PRO A 337 7.32 2.31 -15.60
N TRP A 338 6.18 2.79 -16.11
CA TRP A 338 6.13 3.88 -17.09
C TRP A 338 6.04 5.29 -16.51
N TRP A 339 5.33 5.48 -15.39
CA TRP A 339 5.10 6.78 -14.74
C TRP A 339 4.54 7.85 -15.69
N ARG A 340 3.47 7.50 -16.40
CA ARG A 340 2.77 8.36 -17.37
C ARG A 340 1.32 8.62 -16.95
N GLY A 341 1.13 9.59 -16.06
CA GLY A 341 -0.19 10.01 -15.57
C GLY A 341 -1.07 10.74 -16.60
N ASP A 342 -0.47 11.17 -17.71
CA ASP A 342 -1.12 11.85 -18.83
C ASP A 342 -1.88 10.90 -19.76
N LEU A 343 -1.51 9.61 -19.80
CA LEU A 343 -2.16 8.63 -20.67
C LEU A 343 -3.60 8.32 -20.25
N ARG A 344 -4.37 7.77 -21.19
CA ARG A 344 -5.75 7.32 -21.00
C ARG A 344 -5.92 5.88 -21.47
N GLY A 345 -6.96 5.21 -20.97
CA GLY A 345 -7.24 3.82 -21.31
C GLY A 345 -7.55 3.62 -22.80
N SER A 346 -7.18 2.45 -23.32
CA SER A 346 -7.34 2.12 -24.74
C SER A 346 -7.82 0.69 -24.94
N VAL A 347 -8.86 0.53 -25.75
CA VAL A 347 -9.39 -0.76 -26.18
C VAL A 347 -9.19 -0.90 -27.68
N THR A 348 -8.45 -1.91 -28.11
CA THR A 348 -8.14 -2.17 -29.53
C THR A 348 -8.53 -3.60 -29.92
N GLY A 349 -8.62 -3.88 -31.22
CA GLY A 349 -8.97 -5.21 -31.72
C GLY A 349 -10.48 -5.53 -31.74
N LEU A 350 -11.34 -4.50 -31.64
CA LEU A 350 -12.79 -4.68 -31.71
C LEU A 350 -13.26 -5.12 -33.10
N GLY A 351 -14.25 -6.01 -33.14
CA GLY A 351 -14.97 -6.42 -34.34
C GLY A 351 -16.48 -6.53 -34.09
N LEU A 352 -17.28 -6.76 -35.13
CA LEU A 352 -18.74 -6.88 -35.01
C LEU A 352 -19.20 -8.05 -34.11
N GLY A 353 -18.33 -9.05 -33.91
CA GLY A 353 -18.58 -10.19 -33.01
C GLY A 353 -18.11 -9.97 -31.57
N THR A 354 -17.52 -8.82 -31.23
CA THR A 354 -17.08 -8.54 -29.86
C THR A 354 -18.29 -8.44 -28.93
N THR A 355 -18.16 -9.01 -27.74
CA THR A 355 -19.23 -9.10 -26.73
C THR A 355 -18.71 -8.63 -25.38
N ALA A 356 -19.59 -8.49 -24.38
CA ALA A 356 -19.21 -8.16 -23.01
C ALA A 356 -18.15 -9.15 -22.45
N GLY A 357 -18.28 -10.45 -22.73
CA GLY A 357 -17.30 -11.46 -22.32
C GLY A 357 -15.90 -11.17 -22.83
N HIS A 358 -15.75 -10.80 -24.10
CA HIS A 358 -14.45 -10.45 -24.69
C HIS A 358 -13.82 -9.22 -24.02
N LEU A 359 -14.64 -8.21 -23.66
CA LEU A 359 -14.17 -7.03 -22.93
C LEU A 359 -13.74 -7.35 -21.50
N VAL A 360 -14.45 -8.26 -20.82
CA VAL A 360 -14.09 -8.74 -19.48
C VAL A 360 -12.76 -9.49 -19.51
N HIS A 361 -12.56 -10.42 -20.46
CA HIS A 361 -11.28 -11.09 -20.67
C HIS A 361 -10.15 -10.10 -20.97
N ALA A 362 -10.37 -9.15 -21.88
CA ALA A 362 -9.38 -8.13 -22.21
C ALA A 362 -9.01 -7.26 -21.00
N LEU A 363 -9.97 -6.92 -20.13
CA LEU A 363 -9.71 -6.21 -18.88
C LEU A 363 -8.86 -7.07 -17.93
N CYS A 364 -9.24 -8.33 -17.70
CA CYS A 364 -8.49 -9.23 -16.84
C CYS A 364 -7.04 -9.40 -17.32
N ASP A 365 -6.84 -9.59 -18.63
CA ASP A 365 -5.52 -9.66 -19.26
C ASP A 365 -4.74 -8.35 -19.11
N GLY A 366 -5.39 -7.20 -19.27
CA GLY A 366 -4.76 -5.88 -19.12
C GLY A 366 -4.32 -5.57 -17.69
N ILE A 367 -5.11 -5.97 -16.68
CA ILE A 367 -4.70 -5.87 -15.28
C ILE A 367 -3.54 -6.84 -15.02
N ALA A 368 -3.68 -8.09 -15.45
CA ALA A 368 -2.71 -9.13 -15.19
C ALA A 368 -1.35 -8.87 -15.86
N ALA A 369 -1.37 -8.32 -17.08
CA ALA A 369 -0.17 -7.94 -17.81
C ALA A 369 0.59 -6.80 -17.11
N GLN A 370 -0.10 -5.79 -16.58
CA GLN A 370 0.56 -4.72 -15.82
C GLN A 370 1.26 -5.28 -14.58
N VAL A 371 0.59 -6.14 -13.80
CA VAL A 371 1.21 -6.79 -12.63
C VAL A 371 2.38 -7.68 -13.06
N ALA A 372 2.30 -8.32 -14.23
CA ALA A 372 3.42 -9.08 -14.78
C ALA A 372 4.61 -8.20 -15.18
N GLU A 373 4.40 -7.00 -15.72
CA GLU A 373 5.48 -6.03 -15.95
C GLU A 373 6.14 -5.59 -14.63
N LEU A 374 5.35 -5.39 -13.55
CA LEU A 374 5.89 -5.07 -12.22
C LEU A 374 6.72 -6.23 -11.65
N ALA A 375 6.26 -7.47 -11.83
CA ALA A 375 6.97 -8.67 -11.38
C ALA A 375 8.31 -8.84 -12.12
N ASP A 376 8.33 -8.62 -13.44
CA ASP A 376 9.56 -8.64 -14.24
C ASP A 376 10.54 -7.54 -13.81
N ALA A 377 10.03 -6.32 -13.57
CA ALA A 377 10.82 -5.20 -13.07
C ALA A 377 11.46 -5.54 -11.69
N ALA A 378 10.67 -6.14 -10.79
CA ALA A 378 11.16 -6.57 -9.48
C ALA A 378 12.22 -7.66 -9.61
N ALA A 379 12.00 -8.66 -10.48
CA ALA A 379 12.96 -9.72 -10.73
C ALA A 379 14.29 -9.19 -11.30
N ALA A 380 14.23 -8.23 -12.22
CA ALA A 380 15.39 -7.57 -12.79
C ALA A 380 16.19 -6.79 -11.74
N ASP A 381 15.52 -5.99 -10.90
CA ASP A 381 16.16 -5.24 -9.81
C ASP A 381 16.72 -6.14 -8.70
N LEU A 382 16.06 -7.28 -8.44
CA LEU A 382 16.52 -8.29 -7.48
C LEU A 382 17.72 -9.09 -8.00
N GLY A 383 17.78 -9.32 -9.32
CA GLY A 383 18.72 -10.22 -9.98
C GLY A 383 18.34 -11.70 -9.87
N THR A 384 17.12 -12.00 -9.40
CA THR A 384 16.58 -13.35 -9.23
C THR A 384 15.09 -13.37 -9.57
N PRO A 385 14.57 -14.43 -10.23
CA PRO A 385 13.16 -14.53 -10.55
C PRO A 385 12.30 -14.65 -9.28
N LEU A 386 11.06 -14.17 -9.37
CA LEU A 386 10.04 -14.47 -8.37
C LEU A 386 9.57 -15.92 -8.55
N THR A 387 9.31 -16.62 -7.44
CA THR A 387 8.88 -18.02 -7.45
C THR A 387 7.39 -18.20 -7.24
N ALA A 388 6.72 -17.21 -6.64
CA ALA A 388 5.28 -17.16 -6.46
C ALA A 388 4.83 -15.71 -6.25
N LEU A 389 3.57 -15.42 -6.59
CA LEU A 389 2.91 -14.17 -6.26
C LEU A 389 1.77 -14.43 -5.26
N ARG A 390 1.90 -13.88 -4.05
CA ARG A 390 0.83 -13.90 -3.05
C ARG A 390 -0.14 -12.77 -3.30
N VAL A 391 -1.44 -13.05 -3.28
CA VAL A 391 -2.44 -12.05 -3.67
C VAL A 391 -3.54 -11.91 -2.64
N ASP A 392 -3.99 -10.68 -2.45
CA ASP A 392 -5.12 -10.33 -1.60
C ASP A 392 -5.96 -9.21 -2.24
N GLY A 393 -7.07 -8.83 -1.61
CA GLY A 393 -7.96 -7.79 -2.12
C GLY A 393 -9.24 -8.34 -2.76
N GLY A 394 -10.17 -7.45 -3.09
CA GLY A 394 -11.53 -7.84 -3.49
C GLY A 394 -11.59 -8.60 -4.81
N LEU A 395 -10.70 -8.29 -5.75
CA LEU A 395 -10.71 -8.92 -7.07
C LEU A 395 -10.12 -10.33 -7.09
N THR A 396 -9.44 -10.78 -6.02
CA THR A 396 -8.91 -12.15 -5.96
C THR A 396 -9.99 -13.22 -5.84
N ARG A 397 -11.24 -12.80 -5.63
CA ARG A 397 -12.42 -13.68 -5.75
C ARG A 397 -12.71 -14.11 -7.18
N SER A 398 -12.26 -13.35 -8.19
CA SER A 398 -12.44 -13.73 -9.60
C SER A 398 -11.43 -14.81 -9.98
N ALA A 399 -11.94 -16.01 -10.27
CA ALA A 399 -11.10 -17.09 -10.77
C ALA A 399 -10.52 -16.77 -12.15
N LEU A 400 -11.26 -16.04 -12.99
CA LEU A 400 -10.79 -15.60 -14.30
C LEU A 400 -9.56 -14.70 -14.19
N LEU A 401 -9.62 -13.67 -13.35
CA LEU A 401 -8.48 -12.76 -13.15
C LEU A 401 -7.28 -13.47 -12.54
N MET A 402 -7.49 -14.31 -11.50
CA MET A 402 -6.40 -15.03 -10.84
C MET A 402 -5.74 -16.04 -11.78
N GLN A 403 -6.51 -16.71 -12.64
CA GLN A 403 -5.96 -17.59 -13.65
C GLN A 403 -5.19 -16.81 -14.72
N ALA A 404 -5.73 -15.70 -15.23
CA ALA A 404 -5.02 -14.82 -16.17
C ALA A 404 -3.69 -14.31 -15.59
N GLN A 405 -3.68 -13.98 -14.29
CA GLN A 405 -2.46 -13.57 -13.59
C GLN A 405 -1.41 -14.68 -13.53
N ALA A 406 -1.79 -15.90 -13.15
CA ALA A 406 -0.88 -17.05 -13.11
C ALA A 406 -0.35 -17.40 -14.51
N ASP A 407 -1.22 -17.35 -15.51
CA ASP A 407 -0.89 -17.62 -16.91
C ASP A 407 0.15 -16.64 -17.45
N LEU A 408 -0.06 -15.32 -17.25
CA LEU A 408 0.86 -14.30 -17.75
C LEU A 408 2.18 -14.22 -16.96
N LEU A 409 2.16 -14.47 -15.65
CA LEU A 409 3.38 -14.49 -14.83
C LEU A 409 4.21 -15.76 -15.02
N ARG A 410 3.56 -16.87 -15.37
CA ARG A 410 4.18 -18.21 -15.45
C ARG A 410 4.75 -18.69 -14.10
N ILE A 411 4.19 -18.22 -12.99
CA ILE A 411 4.47 -18.70 -11.63
C ILE A 411 3.14 -18.90 -10.87
N PRO A 412 3.11 -19.70 -9.79
CA PRO A 412 1.92 -19.87 -8.97
C PRO A 412 1.41 -18.54 -8.39
N VAL A 413 0.10 -18.35 -8.46
CA VAL A 413 -0.60 -17.25 -7.77
C VAL A 413 -1.32 -17.82 -6.55
N GLU A 414 -0.91 -17.37 -5.37
CA GLU A 414 -1.37 -17.87 -4.08
C GLU A 414 -2.35 -16.87 -3.44
N VAL A 415 -3.64 -17.19 -3.42
CA VAL A 415 -4.65 -16.33 -2.82
C VAL A 415 -4.58 -16.43 -1.31
N SER A 416 -4.38 -15.31 -0.64
CA SER A 416 -4.31 -15.23 0.81
C SER A 416 -5.62 -15.70 1.45
N ALA A 417 -5.50 -16.51 2.51
CA ALA A 417 -6.63 -16.84 3.37
C ALA A 417 -6.84 -15.79 4.48
N LEU A 418 -5.92 -14.84 4.62
CA LEU A 418 -5.91 -13.88 5.72
C LEU A 418 -6.79 -12.67 5.37
N PRO A 419 -7.97 -12.50 6.01
CA PRO A 419 -8.65 -11.22 5.95
C PRO A 419 -7.80 -10.17 6.68
N ASP A 420 -7.84 -8.93 6.19
CA ASP A 420 -7.27 -7.77 6.88
C ASP A 420 -5.76 -7.92 7.18
N ALA A 421 -4.99 -8.32 6.16
CA ALA A 421 -3.54 -8.56 6.22
C ALA A 421 -2.75 -7.44 6.90
N THR A 422 -3.13 -6.18 6.68
CA THR A 422 -2.50 -5.02 7.35
C THR A 422 -2.60 -5.09 8.87
N ALA A 423 -3.81 -5.29 9.41
CA ALA A 423 -4.00 -5.41 10.86
C ALA A 423 -3.26 -6.65 11.41
N LEU A 424 -3.26 -7.77 10.68
CA LEU A 424 -2.48 -8.95 11.07
C LEU A 424 -0.97 -8.67 11.13
N GLY A 425 -0.45 -7.90 10.17
CA GLY A 425 0.95 -7.52 10.09
C GLY A 425 1.37 -6.67 11.27
N VAL A 426 0.65 -5.59 11.56
CA VAL A 426 1.00 -4.73 12.69
C VAL A 426 0.76 -5.39 14.05
N GLY A 427 -0.21 -6.31 14.12
CA GLY A 427 -0.38 -7.15 15.30
C GLY A 427 0.79 -8.11 15.52
N ALA A 428 1.37 -8.68 14.46
CA ALA A 428 2.62 -9.44 14.55
C ALA A 428 3.78 -8.56 15.05
N VAL A 429 3.90 -7.33 14.57
CA VAL A 429 4.90 -6.37 15.07
C VAL A 429 4.66 -6.04 16.55
N ALA A 430 3.41 -5.80 16.97
CA ALA A 430 3.09 -5.55 18.38
C ALA A 430 3.49 -6.72 19.28
N ARG A 431 3.35 -7.97 18.81
CA ARG A 431 3.83 -9.16 19.50
C ARG A 431 5.36 -9.19 19.62
N LEU A 432 6.09 -8.85 18.55
CA LEU A 432 7.55 -8.72 18.58
C LEU A 432 8.00 -7.69 19.62
N GLY A 433 7.33 -6.53 19.69
CA GLY A 433 7.64 -5.50 20.67
C GLY A 433 7.30 -5.87 22.12
N LEU A 434 6.39 -6.85 22.33
CA LEU A 434 6.11 -7.43 23.64
C LEU A 434 7.12 -8.51 24.05
N ASP A 435 7.59 -9.30 23.09
CA ASP A 435 8.51 -10.40 23.30
C ASP A 435 9.63 -10.36 22.24
N PRO A 436 10.75 -9.68 22.54
CA PRO A 436 11.91 -9.60 21.65
C PRO A 436 12.60 -10.94 21.39
N SER A 437 12.22 -12.04 22.06
CA SER A 437 12.73 -13.38 21.77
C SER A 437 12.05 -14.03 20.57
N LEU A 438 10.88 -13.54 20.16
CA LEU A 438 10.17 -14.02 18.98
C LEU A 438 10.93 -13.62 17.71
N THR A 439 11.02 -14.58 16.79
CA THR A 439 11.38 -14.29 15.40
C THR A 439 10.17 -13.74 14.65
N VAL A 440 10.42 -13.01 13.55
CA VAL A 440 9.35 -12.54 12.65
C VAL A 440 8.43 -13.69 12.23
N ARG A 441 9.00 -14.87 11.95
CA ARG A 441 8.23 -16.06 11.56
C ARG A 441 7.29 -16.57 12.65
N GLU A 442 7.66 -16.45 13.92
CA GLU A 442 6.82 -16.88 15.06
C GLU A 442 5.75 -15.84 15.43
N ALA A 443 6.02 -14.57 15.12
CA ALA A 443 5.09 -13.48 15.37
C ALA A 443 4.00 -13.36 14.30
N VAL A 444 4.32 -13.67 13.04
CA VAL A 444 3.36 -13.69 11.93
C VAL A 444 2.51 -14.97 12.03
N PRO A 445 1.16 -14.87 11.93
CA PRO A 445 0.29 -16.06 11.89
C PRO A 445 0.69 -17.06 10.80
N GLU A 446 0.44 -18.35 11.03
CA GLU A 446 0.73 -19.37 10.01
C GLU A 446 0.01 -19.03 8.70
N TRP A 447 0.78 -18.81 7.65
CA TRP A 447 0.26 -18.42 6.35
C TRP A 447 -0.01 -19.66 5.51
N LYS A 448 -1.24 -19.78 5.01
CA LYS A 448 -1.67 -20.82 4.06
C LYS A 448 -2.57 -20.18 2.99
N PRO A 449 -2.41 -20.54 1.70
CA PRO A 449 -3.27 -20.03 0.66
C PRO A 449 -4.67 -20.64 0.78
N SER A 450 -5.71 -19.83 0.51
CA SER A 450 -7.09 -20.30 0.37
C SER A 450 -7.33 -20.95 -0.98
N ALA A 451 -6.59 -20.52 -2.01
CA ALA A 451 -6.56 -21.11 -3.34
C ALA A 451 -5.17 -20.89 -3.97
N VAL A 452 -4.77 -21.81 -4.84
CA VAL A 452 -3.55 -21.68 -5.65
C VAL A 452 -3.93 -21.85 -7.12
N TYR A 453 -3.54 -20.88 -7.93
CA TYR A 453 -3.71 -20.89 -9.37
C TYR A 453 -2.37 -21.20 -10.02
N GLU A 454 -2.26 -22.39 -10.61
CA GLU A 454 -1.10 -22.80 -11.38
C GLU A 454 -1.20 -22.27 -12.82
N PRO A 455 -0.09 -21.88 -13.46
CA PRO A 455 -0.08 -21.46 -14.86
C PRO A 455 -0.60 -22.58 -15.77
N ARG A 456 -1.63 -22.30 -16.56
CA ARG A 456 -2.21 -23.19 -17.57
C ARG A 456 -1.74 -22.84 -18.98
N ALA A 457 -1.59 -21.55 -19.28
CA ALA A 457 -1.10 -21.07 -20.57
C ALA A 457 0.36 -21.48 -20.81
N GLY A 458 0.73 -21.87 -22.03
CA GLY A 458 2.12 -22.18 -22.37
C GLY A 458 3.05 -20.95 -22.35
N ALA A 459 4.37 -21.17 -22.42
CA ALA A 459 5.34 -20.05 -22.45
C ALA A 459 5.14 -19.14 -23.67
N ASP A 460 4.89 -19.73 -24.85
CA ASP A 460 4.68 -18.97 -26.10
C ASP A 460 3.39 -18.17 -26.05
N GLU A 461 2.30 -18.76 -25.53
CA GLU A 461 1.00 -18.11 -25.40
C GLU A 461 1.08 -16.91 -24.44
N ALA A 462 1.71 -17.09 -23.27
CA ALA A 462 1.92 -16.00 -22.32
C ALA A 462 2.79 -14.89 -22.93
N ALA A 463 3.88 -15.25 -23.63
CA ALA A 463 4.74 -14.28 -24.31
C ALA A 463 3.97 -13.50 -25.39
N GLU A 464 3.12 -14.15 -26.17
CA GLU A 464 2.30 -13.50 -27.20
C GLU A 464 1.29 -12.52 -26.59
N ARG A 465 0.55 -12.94 -25.54
CA ARG A 465 -0.39 -12.07 -24.82
C ARG A 465 0.30 -10.84 -24.25
N ARG A 466 1.46 -11.03 -23.61
CA ARG A 466 2.28 -9.92 -23.08
C ARG A 466 2.83 -9.02 -24.18
N ALA A 467 3.26 -9.57 -25.31
CA ALA A 467 3.74 -8.79 -26.45
C ALA A 467 2.63 -7.92 -27.07
N ARG A 468 1.41 -8.44 -27.19
CA ARG A 468 0.24 -7.65 -27.64
C ARG A 468 -0.05 -6.50 -26.69
N PHE A 469 -0.05 -6.76 -25.38
CA PHE A 469 -0.22 -5.72 -24.37
C PHE A 469 0.86 -4.64 -24.47
N ARG A 470 2.15 -5.02 -24.50
CA ARG A 470 3.28 -4.08 -24.64
C ARG A 470 3.20 -3.25 -25.92
N THR A 471 2.78 -3.86 -27.03
CA THR A 471 2.58 -3.15 -28.30
C THR A 471 1.49 -2.09 -28.17
N ALA A 472 0.37 -2.42 -27.52
CA ALA A 472 -0.69 -1.46 -27.27
C ALA A 472 -0.25 -0.32 -26.34
N VAL A 473 0.57 -0.61 -25.32
CA VAL A 473 1.17 0.42 -24.45
C VAL A 473 2.15 1.31 -25.23
N ALA A 474 3.03 0.73 -26.04
CA ALA A 474 3.99 1.49 -26.85
C ALA A 474 3.27 2.48 -27.79
N ALA A 475 2.20 2.04 -28.45
CA ALA A 475 1.39 2.91 -29.29
C ALA A 475 0.77 4.10 -28.54
N LEU A 476 0.45 3.94 -27.24
CA LEU A 476 -0.02 5.04 -26.40
C LEU A 476 1.11 5.98 -25.98
N LEU A 477 2.30 5.44 -25.73
CA LEU A 477 3.47 6.24 -25.34
C LEU A 477 3.95 7.14 -26.48
N ASP A 478 3.86 6.64 -27.72
CA ASP A 478 4.27 7.33 -28.95
C ASP A 478 3.19 8.29 -29.49
N ALA A 479 1.96 8.22 -28.97
CA ALA A 479 0.89 9.10 -29.40
C ALA A 479 1.20 10.56 -29.00
N PRO A 480 1.06 11.54 -29.90
CA PRO A 480 1.22 12.94 -29.55
C PRO A 480 0.16 13.34 -28.51
N ALA A 481 0.61 14.11 -27.51
CA ALA A 481 -0.20 14.59 -26.38
C ALA A 481 -1.34 15.52 -26.80
#